data_AF-K0RIX8-F1
#
_entry.id   AF-K0RIX8-F1
#
_cell.length_a   1.000
_cell.length_b   1.000
_cell.length_c   1.000
_cell.angle_alpha   90.00
_cell.angle_beta   90.00
_cell.angle_gamma   90.00
#
_symmetry.space_group_name_H-M   'P 1'
#
loop_
_entity.id
_entity.type
_entity.pdbx_description
1 polymer ?
#
loop_
_entity_poly.entity_id
_entity_poly.type
_entity_poly.pdbx_seq_one_letter_code
_entity_poly.pdbx_strand_id
1 'polypeptide(L)'
;NVVGRTSSIDFSSLWGEWHWKSTYERVYKEQRGRWLTPVELFHPFYSNAFANFILESVDQNDFEIVECGGGRGTNAVSILDYLHDFHFDAYEALQRYTIIDTSPTLHELQRKVLKERSKHADKVDLVNADLMDIAEGQSVFLPSSDVPTAVLAFELLDNLPHDKIARCVDTGNVLQAQVSATRGDEFKSTHVDIYIETYSNLADPLLKRILEVRPSLYTPLASQGPRWVPTVALGFFDETL
;
A
#
# COMPACT_ATOMS: atom_id res chain seq x y z
N ASN A 1 -14.89 0.62 16.08
CA ASN A 1 -14.46 1.94 16.59
C ASN A 1 -14.48 2.94 15.46
N VAL A 2 -15.43 3.88 15.52
CA VAL A 2 -15.82 4.80 14.45
C VAL A 2 -14.68 5.75 14.09
N VAL A 3 -14.39 5.88 12.79
CA VAL A 3 -13.34 6.77 12.29
C VAL A 3 -13.86 8.21 12.24
N GLY A 4 -13.52 8.99 13.27
CA GLY A 4 -13.73 10.44 13.31
C GLY A 4 -13.23 11.15 12.05
N ARG A 5 -14.03 12.11 11.57
CA ARG A 5 -13.65 13.07 10.52
C ARG A 5 -12.37 13.79 10.95
N THR A 6 -11.32 13.65 10.16
CA THR A 6 -10.18 14.56 10.12
C THR A 6 -10.68 15.92 9.64
N SER A 7 -10.61 16.96 10.47
CA SER A 7 -10.70 18.34 9.97
C SER A 7 -9.42 18.62 9.20
N SER A 8 -9.53 18.88 7.89
CA SER A 8 -8.39 19.27 7.05
C SER A 8 -7.66 20.47 7.63
N ILE A 9 -6.33 20.48 7.58
CA ILE A 9 -5.54 21.62 8.04
C ILE A 9 -5.68 22.75 7.01
N ASP A 10 -6.15 23.92 7.45
CA ASP A 10 -6.15 25.12 6.60
C ASP A 10 -4.73 25.68 6.51
N PHE A 11 -4.00 25.27 5.48
CA PHE A 11 -2.62 25.70 5.25
C PHE A 11 -2.49 27.22 5.08
N SER A 12 -3.52 27.89 4.55
CA SER A 12 -3.50 29.35 4.37
C SER A 12 -3.51 30.12 5.69
N SER A 13 -4.01 29.49 6.75
CA SER A 13 -4.03 30.05 8.11
C SER A 13 -2.69 29.93 8.85
N LEU A 14 -1.73 29.16 8.32
CA LEU A 14 -0.47 28.89 8.99
C LEU A 14 0.53 30.05 8.81
N TRP A 15 1.22 30.42 9.89
CA TRP A 15 2.16 31.56 9.90
C TRP A 15 3.60 31.16 9.52
N GLY A 16 3.82 29.89 9.19
CA GLY A 16 5.13 29.32 8.90
C GLY A 16 5.40 28.05 9.70
N GLU A 17 6.65 27.60 9.66
CA GLU A 17 7.08 26.29 10.15
C GLU A 17 6.72 26.02 11.62
N TRP A 18 6.87 27.02 12.49
CA TRP A 18 6.55 26.85 13.91
C TRP A 18 5.05 26.59 14.15
N HIS A 19 4.18 27.34 13.45
CA HIS A 19 2.73 27.17 13.57
C HIS A 19 2.29 25.82 12.98
N TRP A 20 2.93 25.40 11.88
CA TRP A 20 2.76 24.06 11.32
C TRP A 20 3.10 22.96 12.33
N LYS A 21 4.32 22.97 12.92
CA LYS A 21 4.74 21.93 13.88
C LYS A 21 3.79 21.82 15.06
N SER A 22 3.38 22.96 15.61
CA SER A 22 2.43 23.02 16.73
C SER A 22 1.05 22.48 16.34
N THR A 23 0.57 22.82 15.14
CA THR A 23 -0.71 22.32 14.62
C THR A 23 -0.67 20.83 14.38
N TYR A 24 0.38 20.33 13.72
CA TYR A 24 0.60 18.92 13.45
C TYR A 24 0.62 18.09 14.74
N GLU A 25 1.40 18.52 15.74
CA GLU A 25 1.45 17.82 17.03
C GLU A 25 0.09 17.72 17.71
N ARG A 26 -0.70 18.80 17.68
CA ARG A 26 -2.05 18.81 18.24
C ARG A 26 -2.95 17.83 17.50
N VAL A 27 -3.02 17.92 16.16
CA VAL A 27 -3.85 17.06 15.33
C VAL A 27 -3.48 15.58 15.54
N TYR A 28 -2.18 15.26 15.61
CA TYR A 28 -1.71 13.91 15.87
C TYR A 28 -2.13 13.39 17.26
N LYS A 29 -1.99 14.21 18.31
CA LYS A 29 -2.41 13.85 19.68
C LYS A 29 -3.92 13.61 19.78
N GLU A 30 -4.73 14.42 19.11
CA GLU A 30 -6.20 14.29 19.09
C GLU A 30 -6.67 12.99 18.43
N GLN A 31 -5.90 12.45 17.49
CA GLN A 31 -6.25 11.26 16.72
C GLN A 31 -5.89 9.92 17.39
N ARG A 32 -5.41 9.94 18.64
CA ARG A 32 -5.22 8.77 19.53
C ARG A 32 -4.61 7.53 18.83
N GLY A 33 -3.48 7.72 18.15
CA GLY A 33 -2.70 6.60 17.57
C GLY A 33 -3.13 6.18 16.16
N ARG A 34 -3.88 7.02 15.45
CA ARG A 34 -4.06 6.87 14.00
C ARG A 34 -2.92 7.60 13.29
N TRP A 35 -2.15 6.85 12.51
CA TRP A 35 -1.20 7.44 11.57
C TRP A 35 -1.99 8.19 10.50
N LEU A 36 -1.65 9.45 10.31
CA LEU A 36 -2.19 10.25 9.21
C LEU A 36 -1.32 10.00 7.99
N THR A 37 -1.92 9.45 6.94
CA THR A 37 -1.25 9.36 5.64
C THR A 37 -1.04 10.76 5.07
N PRO A 38 -0.06 10.95 4.17
CA PRO A 38 0.13 12.23 3.47
C PRO A 38 -1.15 12.72 2.77
N VAL A 39 -1.94 11.80 2.18
CA VAL A 39 -3.25 12.08 1.59
C VAL A 39 -4.17 12.79 2.59
N GLU A 40 -4.29 12.27 3.81
CA GLU A 40 -5.18 12.85 4.83
C GLU A 40 -4.62 14.15 5.42
N LEU A 41 -3.30 14.24 5.56
CA LEU A 41 -2.64 15.39 6.18
C LEU A 41 -2.64 16.63 5.27
N PHE A 42 -2.40 16.42 3.98
CA PHE A 42 -2.23 17.46 2.97
C PHE A 42 -3.42 17.54 2.00
N HIS A 43 -4.56 16.97 2.37
CA HIS A 43 -5.79 17.03 1.58
C HIS A 43 -6.21 18.50 1.31
N PRO A 44 -6.61 18.85 0.07
CA PRO A 44 -6.62 18.03 -1.14
C PRO A 44 -5.31 18.11 -1.96
N PHE A 45 -4.38 19.00 -1.60
CA PHE A 45 -3.23 19.39 -2.41
C PHE A 45 -2.28 18.24 -2.76
N TYR A 46 -2.10 17.27 -1.86
CA TYR A 46 -1.31 16.08 -2.16
C TYR A 46 -1.88 15.31 -3.35
N SER A 47 -3.18 15.01 -3.30
CA SER A 47 -3.89 14.34 -4.39
C SER A 47 -3.90 15.15 -5.68
N ASN A 48 -4.04 16.48 -5.61
CA ASN A 48 -3.99 17.35 -6.79
C ASN A 48 -2.62 17.31 -7.49
N ALA A 49 -1.53 17.22 -6.73
CA ALA A 49 -0.19 17.09 -7.30
C ALA A 49 -0.05 15.77 -8.09
N PHE A 50 -0.58 14.68 -7.56
CA PHE A 50 -0.58 13.40 -8.27
C PHE A 50 -1.53 13.38 -9.46
N ALA A 51 -2.67 14.07 -9.39
CA ALA A 51 -3.54 14.24 -10.55
C ALA A 51 -2.80 14.90 -11.71
N ASN A 52 -2.04 15.98 -11.46
CA ASN A 52 -1.20 16.60 -12.49
C ASN A 52 -0.13 15.65 -13.03
N PHE A 53 0.56 14.92 -12.14
CA PHE A 53 1.56 13.93 -12.54
C PHE A 53 0.95 12.84 -13.46
N ILE A 54 -0.26 12.36 -13.16
CA ILE A 54 -0.98 11.41 -14.00
C ILE A 54 -1.23 12.02 -15.38
N LEU A 55 -1.77 13.25 -15.45
CA LEU A 55 -2.06 13.94 -16.71
C LEU A 55 -0.83 14.19 -17.58
N GLU A 56 0.34 14.35 -16.97
CA GLU A 56 1.63 14.47 -17.66
C GLU A 56 2.18 13.11 -18.13
N SER A 57 1.76 12.02 -17.49
CA SER A 57 2.29 10.67 -17.73
C SER A 57 1.45 9.84 -18.70
N VAL A 58 0.15 10.13 -18.83
CA VAL A 58 -0.78 9.41 -19.70
C VAL A 58 -1.11 10.23 -20.95
N ASP A 59 -1.37 9.55 -22.06
CA ASP A 59 -1.86 10.22 -23.27
C ASP A 59 -3.32 10.65 -23.06
N GLN A 60 -3.66 11.88 -23.43
CA GLN A 60 -4.88 12.58 -23.00
C GLN A 60 -6.17 12.07 -23.67
N ASN A 61 -6.07 11.07 -24.54
CA ASN A 61 -7.20 10.61 -25.35
C ASN A 61 -8.09 9.60 -24.61
N ASP A 62 -7.50 8.70 -23.82
CA ASP A 62 -8.19 7.66 -23.05
C ASP A 62 -7.21 7.10 -22.01
N PHE A 63 -7.62 7.02 -20.73
CA PHE A 63 -6.78 6.43 -19.69
C PHE A 63 -7.59 5.83 -18.54
N GLU A 64 -6.93 5.01 -17.73
CA GLU A 64 -7.45 4.41 -16.51
C GLU A 64 -6.58 4.79 -15.31
N ILE A 65 -7.18 4.79 -14.12
CA ILE A 65 -6.44 4.91 -12.86
C ILE A 65 -6.74 3.68 -12.01
N VAL A 66 -5.69 3.07 -11.48
CA VAL A 66 -5.77 1.96 -10.54
C VAL A 66 -5.09 2.38 -9.26
N GLU A 67 -5.80 2.31 -8.14
CA GLU A 67 -5.27 2.60 -6.82
C GLU A 67 -5.26 1.35 -5.95
N CYS A 68 -4.07 0.88 -5.60
CA CYS A 68 -3.85 -0.23 -4.70
C CYS A 68 -3.75 0.30 -3.26
N GLY A 69 -4.63 -0.18 -2.38
CA GLY A 69 -4.72 0.31 -1.01
C GLY A 69 -5.34 1.70 -0.90
N GLY A 70 -6.50 1.93 -1.53
CA GLY A 70 -7.18 3.25 -1.54
C GLY A 70 -7.66 3.75 -0.18
N GLY A 71 -7.46 2.98 0.90
CA GLY A 71 -7.68 3.41 2.27
C GLY A 71 -9.13 3.85 2.49
N ARG A 72 -9.33 5.13 2.79
CA ARG A 72 -10.67 5.70 3.04
C ARG A 72 -11.40 6.17 1.78
N GLY A 73 -10.74 6.11 0.61
CA GLY A 73 -11.21 6.67 -0.65
C GLY A 73 -10.96 8.17 -0.81
N THR A 74 -10.32 8.82 0.17
CA THR A 74 -10.05 10.27 0.17
C THR A 74 -9.24 10.70 -1.03
N ASN A 75 -8.20 9.93 -1.39
CA ASN A 75 -7.34 10.24 -2.52
C ASN A 75 -8.11 10.19 -3.84
N ALA A 76 -8.86 9.11 -4.08
CA ALA A 76 -9.72 8.96 -5.26
C ALA A 76 -10.73 10.11 -5.40
N VAL A 77 -11.43 10.48 -4.32
CA VAL A 77 -12.35 11.64 -4.35
C VAL A 77 -11.60 12.91 -4.75
N SER A 78 -10.46 13.19 -4.11
CA SER A 78 -9.70 14.41 -4.39
C SER A 78 -9.15 14.49 -5.81
N ILE A 79 -8.63 13.37 -6.34
CA ILE A 79 -8.17 13.31 -7.74
C ILE A 79 -9.34 13.57 -8.68
N LEU A 80 -10.48 12.89 -8.48
CA LEU A 80 -11.65 13.03 -9.34
C LEU A 80 -12.29 14.41 -9.26
N ASP A 81 -12.36 15.02 -8.06
CA ASP A 81 -12.82 16.40 -7.88
C ASP A 81 -11.90 17.37 -8.62
N TYR A 82 -10.58 17.21 -8.49
CA TYR A 82 -9.60 18.08 -9.16
C TYR A 82 -9.66 17.96 -10.68
N LEU A 83 -9.75 16.73 -11.21
CA LEU A 83 -9.94 16.51 -12.63
C LEU A 83 -11.24 17.13 -13.12
N HIS A 84 -12.35 16.90 -12.42
CA HIS A 84 -13.65 17.45 -12.80
C HIS A 84 -13.67 18.98 -12.79
N ASP A 85 -13.09 19.61 -11.76
CA ASP A 85 -13.22 21.05 -11.54
C ASP A 85 -12.19 21.87 -12.34
N PHE A 86 -11.02 21.30 -12.69
CA PHE A 86 -9.92 22.02 -13.34
C PHE A 86 -9.43 21.41 -14.67
N HIS A 87 -9.70 20.12 -14.93
CA HIS A 87 -9.21 19.38 -16.11
C HIS A 87 -10.33 18.51 -16.71
N PHE A 88 -11.47 19.14 -17.00
CA PHE A 88 -12.69 18.41 -17.35
C PHE A 88 -12.54 17.49 -18.57
N ASP A 89 -11.80 17.90 -19.60
CA ASP A 89 -11.53 17.06 -20.78
C ASP A 89 -10.88 15.72 -20.38
N ALA A 90 -9.91 15.76 -19.46
CA ALA A 90 -9.28 14.55 -18.93
C ALA A 90 -10.21 13.76 -18.00
N TYR A 91 -11.07 14.44 -17.24
CA TYR A 91 -12.12 13.77 -16.47
C TYR A 91 -13.09 13.00 -17.38
N GLU A 92 -13.45 13.55 -18.54
CA GLU A 92 -14.28 12.86 -19.53
C GLU A 92 -13.55 11.67 -20.13
N ALA A 93 -12.28 11.83 -20.52
CA ALA A 93 -11.41 10.79 -21.08
C ALA A 93 -11.07 9.65 -20.09
N LEU A 94 -11.16 9.90 -18.78
CA LEU A 94 -10.96 8.87 -17.76
C LEU A 94 -12.04 7.78 -17.87
N GLN A 95 -11.66 6.57 -18.26
CA GLN A 95 -12.60 5.47 -18.44
C GLN A 95 -13.06 4.89 -17.09
N ARG A 96 -12.10 4.69 -16.19
CA ARG A 96 -12.35 4.08 -14.88
C ARG A 96 -11.28 4.44 -13.86
N TYR A 97 -11.72 4.68 -12.62
CA TYR A 97 -10.89 4.70 -11.43
C TYR A 97 -11.17 3.44 -10.60
N THR A 98 -10.26 2.47 -10.61
CA THR A 98 -10.43 1.20 -9.89
C THR A 98 -9.64 1.22 -8.59
N ILE A 99 -10.30 0.98 -7.45
CA ILE A 99 -9.64 0.80 -6.16
C ILE A 99 -9.57 -0.69 -5.84
N ILE A 100 -8.38 -1.18 -5.54
CA ILE A 100 -8.11 -2.54 -5.09
C ILE A 100 -7.70 -2.50 -3.62
N ASP A 101 -8.40 -3.25 -2.78
CA ASP A 101 -8.13 -3.29 -1.34
C ASP A 101 -8.55 -4.63 -0.74
N THR A 102 -7.73 -5.20 0.16
CA THR A 102 -8.01 -6.48 0.82
C THR A 102 -9.10 -6.33 1.90
N SER A 103 -9.19 -5.18 2.57
CA SER A 103 -10.01 -5.04 3.78
C SER A 103 -11.50 -4.86 3.47
N PRO A 104 -12.39 -5.78 3.90
CA PRO A 104 -13.83 -5.64 3.70
C PRO A 104 -14.40 -4.40 4.41
N THR A 105 -13.80 -4.02 5.55
CA THR A 105 -14.23 -2.85 6.32
C THR A 105 -13.87 -1.53 5.64
N LEU A 106 -12.73 -1.47 4.94
CA LEU A 106 -12.36 -0.32 4.12
C LEU A 106 -13.22 -0.25 2.86
N HIS A 107 -13.49 -1.39 2.22
CA HIS A 107 -14.41 -1.48 1.09
C HIS A 107 -15.79 -0.90 1.39
N GLU A 108 -16.36 -1.22 2.54
CA GLU A 108 -17.66 -0.68 2.94
C GLU A 108 -17.62 0.84 3.18
N LEU A 109 -16.49 1.35 3.69
CA LEU A 109 -16.28 2.79 3.82
C LEU A 109 -16.12 3.46 2.45
N GLN A 110 -15.31 2.89 1.57
CA GLN A 110 -15.08 3.36 0.20
C GLN A 110 -16.39 3.40 -0.58
N ARG A 111 -17.25 2.37 -0.45
CA ARG A 111 -18.60 2.35 -1.04
C ARG A 111 -19.43 3.55 -0.57
N LYS A 112 -19.49 3.81 0.73
CA LYS A 112 -20.22 4.96 1.28
C LYS A 112 -19.69 6.30 0.78
N VAL A 113 -18.36 6.43 0.66
CA VAL A 113 -17.72 7.68 0.24
C VAL A 113 -17.86 7.89 -1.27
N LEU A 114 -17.51 6.89 -2.08
CA LEU A 114 -17.36 7.01 -3.53
C LEU A 114 -18.63 6.65 -4.30
N LYS A 115 -19.44 5.70 -3.82
CA LYS A 115 -20.64 5.24 -4.53
C LYS A 115 -21.92 5.93 -4.05
N GLU A 116 -22.03 6.22 -2.75
CA GLU A 116 -23.27 6.79 -2.19
C GLU A 116 -23.23 8.31 -2.04
N ARG A 117 -22.05 8.91 -1.81
CA ARG A 117 -21.92 10.34 -1.45
C ARG A 117 -21.20 11.18 -2.50
N SER A 118 -20.33 10.58 -3.30
CA SER A 118 -19.56 11.29 -4.31
C SER A 118 -20.37 11.44 -5.61
N LYS A 119 -20.11 12.54 -6.34
CA LYS A 119 -20.62 12.78 -7.69
C LYS A 119 -19.98 11.88 -8.76
N HIS A 120 -18.95 11.12 -8.39
CA HIS A 120 -18.15 10.30 -9.30
C HIS A 120 -18.48 8.79 -9.24
N ALA A 121 -19.64 8.42 -8.70
CA ALA A 121 -20.01 7.04 -8.44
C ALA A 121 -19.97 6.14 -9.69
N ASP A 122 -20.23 6.73 -10.86
CA ASP A 122 -20.23 6.12 -12.19
C ASP A 122 -18.83 5.93 -12.79
N LYS A 123 -17.82 6.67 -12.31
CA LYS A 123 -16.41 6.61 -12.75
C LYS A 123 -15.54 5.70 -11.90
N VAL A 124 -16.01 5.23 -10.75
CA VAL A 124 -15.20 4.44 -9.79
C VAL A 124 -15.59 2.97 -9.83
N ASP A 125 -14.66 2.04 -9.68
CA ASP A 125 -14.94 0.63 -9.34
C ASP A 125 -14.17 0.22 -8.08
N LEU A 126 -14.75 -0.70 -7.32
CA LEU A 126 -14.17 -1.20 -6.06
C LEU A 126 -13.99 -2.71 -6.18
N VAL A 127 -12.74 -3.17 -6.08
CA VAL A 127 -12.33 -4.57 -6.19
C VAL A 127 -11.77 -5.04 -4.85
N ASN A 128 -12.40 -6.05 -4.26
CA ASN A 128 -11.89 -6.70 -3.05
C ASN A 128 -11.02 -7.88 -3.46
N ALA A 129 -9.71 -7.72 -3.34
CA ALA A 129 -8.72 -8.73 -3.70
C ALA A 129 -7.54 -8.66 -2.73
N ASP A 130 -6.91 -9.80 -2.49
CA ASP A 130 -5.70 -9.89 -1.67
C ASP A 130 -4.46 -9.70 -2.55
N LEU A 131 -3.65 -8.70 -2.22
CA LEU A 131 -2.39 -8.42 -2.91
C LEU A 131 -1.36 -9.54 -2.70
N MET A 132 -1.45 -10.31 -1.61
CA MET A 132 -0.65 -11.50 -1.39
C MET A 132 -1.00 -12.57 -2.42
N ASP A 133 -2.29 -12.90 -2.57
CA ASP A 133 -2.76 -13.88 -3.53
C ASP A 133 -2.37 -13.48 -4.96
N ILE A 134 -2.38 -12.18 -5.26
CA ILE A 134 -1.91 -11.64 -6.55
C ILE A 134 -0.39 -11.87 -6.71
N ALA A 135 0.42 -11.50 -5.72
CA ALA A 135 1.87 -11.63 -5.77
C ALA A 135 2.34 -13.10 -5.86
N GLU A 136 1.57 -14.03 -5.30
CA GLU A 136 1.81 -15.47 -5.39
C GLU A 136 1.21 -16.13 -6.64
N GLY A 137 0.53 -15.36 -7.51
CA GLY A 137 -0.09 -15.87 -8.73
C GLY A 137 -1.35 -16.72 -8.49
N GLN A 138 -1.94 -16.63 -7.30
CA GLN A 138 -3.19 -17.30 -6.93
C GLN A 138 -4.43 -16.52 -7.41
N SER A 139 -4.28 -15.20 -7.62
CA SER A 139 -5.32 -14.32 -8.13
C SER A 139 -4.77 -13.40 -9.24
N VAL A 140 -5.64 -12.92 -10.11
CA VAL A 140 -5.28 -11.97 -11.17
C VAL A 140 -5.36 -10.56 -10.60
N PHE A 141 -4.35 -9.73 -10.86
CA PHE A 141 -4.34 -8.33 -10.42
C PHE A 141 -5.47 -7.53 -11.07
N LEU A 142 -5.38 -7.37 -12.39
CA LEU A 142 -6.37 -6.73 -13.25
C LEU A 142 -6.41 -7.45 -14.60
N PRO A 143 -7.55 -7.42 -15.29
CA PRO A 143 -7.59 -7.86 -16.69
C PRO A 143 -6.60 -7.03 -17.51
N SER A 144 -5.97 -7.64 -18.51
CA SER A 144 -5.14 -6.93 -19.46
C SER A 144 -5.94 -5.81 -20.13
N SER A 145 -5.38 -4.60 -20.15
CA SER A 145 -5.96 -3.40 -20.75
C SER A 145 -5.00 -2.86 -21.80
N ASP A 146 -5.52 -2.51 -22.97
CA ASP A 146 -4.76 -1.78 -24.01
C ASP A 146 -4.79 -0.26 -23.77
N VAL A 147 -5.53 0.19 -22.74
CA VAL A 147 -5.67 1.59 -22.37
C VAL A 147 -4.50 1.97 -21.45
N PRO A 148 -3.84 3.13 -21.64
CA PRO A 148 -2.85 3.62 -20.70
C PRO A 148 -3.38 3.68 -19.26
N THR A 149 -2.76 2.94 -18.34
CA THR A 149 -3.20 2.84 -16.94
C THR A 149 -2.18 3.45 -16.00
N ALA A 150 -2.60 4.45 -15.23
CA ALA A 150 -1.82 4.95 -14.11
C ALA A 150 -2.05 4.08 -12.88
N VAL A 151 -0.98 3.48 -12.33
CA VAL A 151 -1.04 2.66 -11.11
C VAL A 151 -0.51 3.44 -9.92
N LEU A 152 -1.34 3.58 -8.89
CA LEU A 152 -1.05 4.29 -7.64
C LEU A 152 -0.96 3.31 -6.48
N ALA A 153 0.09 3.41 -5.68
CA ALA A 153 0.31 2.60 -4.50
C ALA A 153 0.95 3.46 -3.38
N PHE A 154 0.14 4.23 -2.66
CA PHE A 154 0.61 5.14 -1.60
C PHE A 154 0.57 4.47 -0.23
N GLU A 155 1.70 4.47 0.48
CA GLU A 155 1.85 3.85 1.82
C GLU A 155 1.40 2.37 1.83
N LEU A 156 1.60 1.67 0.70
CA LEU A 156 1.20 0.29 0.54
C LEU A 156 2.37 -0.67 0.71
N LEU A 157 3.46 -0.43 -0.03
CA LEU A 157 4.53 -1.42 -0.23
C LEU A 157 5.32 -1.72 1.04
N ASP A 158 5.46 -0.72 1.90
CA ASP A 158 6.07 -0.84 3.22
C ASP A 158 5.20 -1.63 4.21
N ASN A 159 3.88 -1.66 3.98
CA ASN A 159 2.90 -2.40 4.77
C ASN A 159 2.66 -3.84 4.27
N LEU A 160 3.20 -4.22 3.11
CA LEU A 160 3.12 -5.59 2.61
C LEU A 160 4.08 -6.52 3.38
N PRO A 161 3.80 -7.84 3.45
CA PRO A 161 4.68 -8.79 4.11
C PRO A 161 6.11 -8.78 3.54
N HIS A 162 7.08 -8.88 4.44
CA HIS A 162 8.51 -8.97 4.11
C HIS A 162 9.08 -10.29 4.61
N ASP A 163 9.85 -10.98 3.78
CA ASP A 163 10.64 -12.12 4.23
C ASP A 163 11.96 -11.65 4.81
N LYS A 164 12.50 -12.45 5.73
CA LYS A 164 13.82 -12.23 6.29
C LYS A 164 14.74 -13.36 5.86
N ILE A 165 15.90 -13.00 5.31
CA ILE A 165 16.91 -13.95 4.87
C ILE A 165 18.26 -13.71 5.54
N ALA A 166 19.03 -14.77 5.71
CA ALA A 166 20.38 -14.73 6.24
C ALA A 166 21.32 -15.58 5.38
N ARG A 167 22.64 -15.37 5.53
CA ARG A 167 23.64 -16.23 4.91
C ARG A 167 24.27 -17.11 5.98
N CYS A 168 24.24 -18.42 5.76
CA CYS A 168 24.93 -19.38 6.63
C CYS A 168 26.44 -19.14 6.57
N VAL A 169 27.09 -18.99 7.73
CA VAL A 169 28.53 -18.73 7.81
C VAL A 169 29.34 -19.94 7.33
N ASP A 170 28.88 -21.15 7.67
CA ASP A 170 29.63 -22.38 7.38
C ASP A 170 29.45 -22.84 5.92
N THR A 171 28.23 -22.78 5.40
CA THR A 171 27.91 -23.31 4.05
C THR A 171 27.82 -22.24 2.97
N GLY A 172 27.65 -20.96 3.36
CA GLY A 172 27.36 -19.88 2.43
C GLY A 172 25.94 -19.91 1.85
N ASN A 173 25.09 -20.86 2.23
CA ASN A 173 23.72 -20.96 1.73
C ASN A 173 22.85 -19.81 2.23
N VAL A 174 21.87 -19.41 1.42
CA VAL A 174 20.81 -18.49 1.84
C VAL A 174 19.79 -19.26 2.66
N LEU A 175 19.49 -18.74 3.84
CA LEU A 175 18.49 -19.25 4.77
C LEU A 175 17.32 -18.28 4.84
N GLN A 176 16.10 -18.78 5.01
CA GLN A 176 14.93 -17.97 5.31
C GLN A 176 14.59 -18.06 6.79
N ALA A 177 14.12 -16.96 7.37
CA ALA A 177 13.59 -16.94 8.72
C ALA A 177 12.21 -17.60 8.74
N GLN A 178 11.91 -18.31 9.82
CA GLN A 178 10.60 -18.89 10.10
C GLN A 178 10.28 -18.70 11.58
N VAL A 179 9.01 -18.52 11.89
CA VAL A 179 8.55 -18.43 13.28
C VAL A 179 8.00 -19.79 13.70
N SER A 180 8.54 -20.35 14.78
CA SER A 180 8.07 -21.61 15.37
C SER A 180 7.49 -21.37 16.76
N ALA A 181 6.32 -21.94 17.02
CA ALA A 181 5.73 -21.94 18.35
C ALA A 181 6.37 -23.06 19.19
N THR A 182 6.90 -22.71 20.35
CA THR A 182 7.37 -23.67 21.35
C THR A 182 6.34 -23.72 22.48
N ARG A 183 5.88 -24.93 22.81
CA ARG A 183 4.92 -25.13 23.89
C ARG A 183 5.62 -24.85 25.23
N GLY A 184 5.10 -23.89 26.00
CA GLY A 184 5.53 -23.68 27.38
C GLY A 184 5.25 -24.92 28.25
N ASP A 185 6.04 -25.08 29.32
CA ASP A 185 5.95 -26.20 30.28
C ASP A 185 4.49 -26.57 30.64
N GLU A 186 4.11 -27.85 30.46
CA GLU A 186 2.75 -28.35 30.66
C GLU A 186 2.22 -28.18 32.11
N PHE A 187 3.08 -27.79 33.06
CA PHE A 187 2.77 -27.66 34.48
C PHE A 187 2.21 -26.29 34.92
N LYS A 188 2.13 -25.29 34.04
CA LYS A 188 1.50 -23.99 34.37
C LYS A 188 0.18 -23.85 33.62
N SER A 189 -0.93 -23.69 34.36
CA SER A 189 -2.30 -23.54 33.83
C SER A 189 -2.53 -22.31 32.93
N THR A 190 -1.50 -21.52 32.63
CA THR A 190 -1.51 -20.44 31.64
C THR A 190 -0.61 -20.86 30.49
N HIS A 191 -1.21 -21.40 29.43
CA HIS A 191 -0.50 -21.70 28.19
C HIS A 191 -0.10 -20.37 27.54
N VAL A 192 1.19 -20.06 27.57
CA VAL A 192 1.76 -18.94 26.80
C VAL A 192 2.55 -19.57 25.67
N ASP A 193 2.08 -19.41 24.44
CA ASP A 193 2.85 -19.81 23.27
C ASP A 193 4.08 -18.90 23.16
N ILE A 194 5.26 -19.50 23.17
CA ILE A 194 6.52 -18.77 22.96
C ILE A 194 6.87 -18.91 21.48
N TYR A 195 6.87 -17.80 20.77
CA TYR A 195 7.29 -17.75 19.37
C TYR A 195 8.79 -17.48 19.29
N ILE A 196 9.52 -18.34 18.56
CA ILE A 196 10.97 -18.22 18.37
C ILE A 196 11.25 -18.11 16.87
N GLU A 197 12.07 -17.13 16.50
CA GLU A 197 12.62 -17.02 15.15
C GLU A 197 13.72 -18.09 14.96
N THR A 198 13.56 -18.90 13.92
CA THR A 198 14.54 -19.90 13.49
C THR A 198 14.88 -19.68 12.03
N TYR A 199 15.95 -20.31 11.54
CA TYR A 199 16.36 -20.24 10.15
C TYR A 199 16.36 -21.62 9.53
N SER A 200 15.78 -21.72 8.34
CA SER A 200 15.73 -22.94 7.54
C SER A 200 16.30 -22.69 6.15
N ASN A 201 16.58 -23.77 5.41
CA ASN A 201 16.97 -23.63 4.01
C ASN A 201 15.86 -22.94 3.22
N LEU A 202 16.25 -22.10 2.27
CA LEU A 202 15.33 -21.40 1.39
C LEU A 202 14.40 -22.40 0.67
N ALA A 203 13.11 -22.31 0.98
CA ALA A 203 12.04 -23.17 0.49
C ALA A 203 11.01 -22.37 -0.32
N ASP A 204 10.74 -21.13 0.09
CA ASP A 204 9.72 -20.26 -0.49
C ASP A 204 9.93 -20.01 -2.00
N PRO A 205 8.94 -20.34 -2.87
CA PRO A 205 9.08 -20.20 -4.32
C PRO A 205 9.21 -18.76 -4.81
N LEU A 206 8.45 -17.82 -4.24
CA LEU A 206 8.44 -16.41 -4.66
C LEU A 206 9.77 -15.75 -4.29
N LEU A 207 10.23 -15.97 -3.07
CA LEU A 207 11.51 -15.49 -2.57
C LEU A 207 12.69 -16.08 -3.34
N LYS A 208 12.65 -17.37 -3.70
CA LYS A 208 13.67 -17.98 -4.60
C LYS A 208 13.75 -17.24 -5.91
N ARG A 209 12.60 -17.02 -6.56
CA ARG A 209 12.55 -16.38 -7.87
C ARG A 209 13.05 -14.94 -7.82
N ILE A 210 12.68 -14.18 -6.79
CA ILE A 210 13.20 -12.82 -6.54
C ILE A 210 14.73 -12.82 -6.39
N LEU A 211 15.28 -13.80 -5.65
CA LEU A 211 16.72 -13.94 -5.47
C LEU A 211 17.45 -14.37 -6.76
N GLU A 212 16.79 -15.09 -7.66
CA GLU A 212 17.34 -15.43 -8.97
C GLU A 212 17.40 -14.21 -9.91
N VAL A 213 16.36 -13.37 -9.90
CA VAL A 213 16.30 -12.16 -10.74
C VAL A 213 17.24 -11.06 -10.22
N ARG A 214 17.30 -10.85 -8.90
CA ARG A 214 18.09 -9.77 -8.26
C ARG A 214 18.96 -10.26 -7.10
N PRO A 215 19.89 -11.20 -7.30
CA PRO A 215 20.69 -11.79 -6.23
C PRO A 215 21.54 -10.75 -5.48
N SER A 216 22.10 -9.77 -6.20
CA SER A 216 23.00 -8.75 -5.63
C SER A 216 22.31 -7.75 -4.70
N LEU A 217 20.99 -7.58 -4.82
CA LEU A 217 20.25 -6.59 -4.04
C LEU A 217 19.87 -7.13 -2.66
N TYR A 218 19.49 -8.40 -2.62
CA TYR A 218 18.89 -9.01 -1.43
C TYR A 218 19.80 -10.03 -0.74
N THR A 219 20.66 -10.75 -1.47
CA THR A 219 21.50 -11.79 -0.86
C THR A 219 22.50 -11.17 0.11
N PRO A 220 22.41 -11.47 1.43
CA PRO A 220 23.37 -10.94 2.39
C PRO A 220 24.77 -11.52 2.15
N LEU A 221 25.79 -10.67 2.28
CA LEU A 221 27.17 -11.10 2.35
C LEU A 221 27.44 -11.83 3.68
N ALA A 222 28.46 -12.70 3.73
CA ALA A 222 28.78 -13.44 4.96
C ALA A 222 29.16 -12.52 6.14
N SER A 223 29.64 -11.31 5.85
CA SER A 223 29.96 -10.28 6.83
C SER A 223 28.75 -9.44 7.27
N GLN A 224 27.58 -9.66 6.69
CA GLN A 224 26.36 -8.89 6.94
C GLN A 224 25.33 -9.73 7.71
N GLY A 225 24.56 -9.06 8.57
CA GLY A 225 23.45 -9.69 9.28
C GLY A 225 22.26 -10.02 8.36
N PRO A 226 21.18 -10.58 8.94
CA PRO A 226 19.96 -10.86 8.20
C PRO A 226 19.39 -9.61 7.50
N ARG A 227 18.72 -9.81 6.37
CA ARG A 227 18.11 -8.76 5.55
C ARG A 227 16.62 -9.04 5.35
N TRP A 228 15.85 -7.96 5.25
CA TRP A 228 14.45 -8.00 4.86
C TRP A 228 14.33 -7.86 3.34
N VAL A 229 13.44 -8.65 2.75
CA VAL A 229 13.10 -8.64 1.33
C VAL A 229 11.62 -8.29 1.25
N PRO A 230 11.22 -7.24 0.51
CA PRO A 230 9.82 -6.86 0.31
C PRO A 230 9.16 -7.83 -0.69
N THR A 231 9.14 -9.11 -0.37
CA THR A 231 8.83 -10.22 -1.28
C THR A 231 7.51 -10.02 -2.00
N VAL A 232 6.47 -9.65 -1.26
CA VAL A 232 5.12 -9.46 -1.80
C VAL A 232 5.05 -8.23 -2.71
N ALA A 233 5.68 -7.12 -2.30
CA ALA A 233 5.72 -5.91 -3.12
C ALA A 233 6.46 -6.16 -4.45
N LEU A 234 7.52 -6.99 -4.43
CA LEU A 234 8.24 -7.36 -5.65
C LEU A 234 7.45 -8.34 -6.51
N GLY A 235 6.79 -9.33 -5.90
CA GLY A 235 5.90 -10.26 -6.60
C GLY A 235 4.75 -9.56 -7.31
N PHE A 236 4.24 -8.50 -6.69
CA PHE A 236 3.10 -7.73 -7.20
C PHE A 236 3.40 -6.94 -8.49
N PHE A 237 4.62 -6.40 -8.66
CA PHE A 237 4.97 -5.53 -9.80
C PHE A 237 5.78 -6.20 -10.90
N ASP A 238 6.08 -7.48 -10.78
CA ASP A 238 6.93 -8.15 -11.75
C ASP A 238 6.07 -8.81 -12.85
N GLU A 239 6.07 -8.22 -14.04
CA GLU A 239 5.44 -8.79 -15.24
C GLU A 239 6.21 -10.00 -15.81
N THR A 240 7.40 -10.28 -15.28
CA THR A 240 8.24 -11.44 -15.60
C THR A 240 8.37 -12.45 -14.44
N LEU A 241 7.70 -12.17 -13.30
CA LEU A 241 7.31 -13.21 -12.33
C LEU A 241 6.04 -13.96 -12.80
#